data_AF-A0A9P9DP51-F1
#
_entry.id   AF-A0A9P9DP51-F1
#
_cell.length_a   1.000
_cell.length_b   1.000
_cell.length_c   1.000
_cell.angle_alpha   90.00
_cell.angle_beta   90.00
_cell.angle_gamma   90.00
#
_symmetry.space_group_name_H-M   'P 1'
#
loop_
_entity.id
_entity.type
_entity.pdbx_description
1 polymer ?
#
loop_
_entity_poly.entity_id
_entity_poly.type
_entity_poly.pdbx_seq_one_letter_code
_entity_poly.pdbx_strand_id
1 'polypeptide(L)'
;MAKGLRASSKKSNRSKLRARVFGPVEDARTERLHAKLLEVVQQQKPEQPAKKEMDIDSADEDSKDAGKEDDFPKGSYFHTAKIPRSFSDDEDPRHIPQQESSDTENLFMYMGLCSDIVGFNDDGDLEFAFDPLPLLNGC
;
A
#
# COMPACT_ATOMS: atom_id res chain seq x y z
N MET A 1 4.66 -36.28 -3.81
CA MET A 1 5.04 -35.33 -2.74
C MET A 1 5.52 -34.02 -3.35
N ALA A 2 4.99 -32.88 -2.92
CA ALA A 2 5.51 -31.58 -3.32
C ALA A 2 6.92 -31.39 -2.76
N LYS A 3 7.87 -30.93 -3.58
CA LYS A 3 9.24 -30.66 -3.13
C LYS A 3 9.24 -29.40 -2.25
N GLY A 4 9.92 -29.43 -1.10
CA GLY A 4 10.05 -28.25 -0.23
C GLY A 4 10.80 -27.09 -0.89
N LEU A 5 10.66 -25.87 -0.36
CA LEU A 5 11.28 -24.65 -0.91
C LEU A 5 12.81 -24.73 -1.01
N ARG A 6 13.44 -25.46 -0.06
CA ARG A 6 14.90 -25.67 0.01
C ARG A 6 15.40 -26.82 -0.86
N ALA A 7 14.53 -27.48 -1.62
CA ALA A 7 14.94 -28.58 -2.49
C ALA A 7 16.00 -28.12 -3.50
N SER A 8 17.13 -28.84 -3.56
CA SER A 8 18.27 -28.49 -4.42
C SER A 8 17.88 -28.30 -5.89
N SER A 9 17.00 -29.16 -6.41
CA SER A 9 16.45 -29.04 -7.77
C SER A 9 15.71 -27.72 -8.02
N LYS A 10 14.90 -27.24 -7.06
CA LYS A 10 14.21 -25.94 -7.17
C LYS A 10 15.19 -24.79 -7.11
N LYS A 11 16.21 -24.84 -6.25
CA LYS A 11 17.25 -23.80 -6.14
C LYS A 11 18.06 -23.67 -7.43
N SER A 12 18.53 -24.80 -7.97
CA SER A 12 19.30 -24.81 -9.23
C SER A 12 18.50 -24.25 -10.40
N ASN A 13 17.23 -24.64 -10.54
CA ASN A 13 16.37 -24.12 -11.60
C ASN A 13 16.13 -22.61 -11.47
N ARG A 14 15.80 -22.12 -10.26
CA ARG A 14 15.63 -20.67 -10.01
C ARG A 14 16.89 -19.87 -10.29
N SER A 15 18.07 -20.38 -9.95
CA SER A 15 19.34 -19.73 -10.29
C SER A 15 19.54 -19.61 -11.81
N LYS A 16 19.22 -20.66 -12.58
CA LYS A 16 19.28 -20.62 -14.04
C LYS A 16 18.30 -19.61 -14.65
N LEU A 17 17.06 -19.55 -14.13
CA LEU A 17 16.06 -18.57 -14.58
C LEU A 17 16.49 -17.14 -14.28
N ARG A 18 17.04 -16.88 -13.08
CA ARG A 18 17.60 -15.57 -12.74
C ARG A 18 18.72 -15.18 -13.68
N ALA A 19 19.68 -16.06 -13.96
CA ALA A 19 20.80 -15.72 -14.83
C ALA A 19 20.40 -15.48 -16.29
N ARG A 20 19.42 -16.22 -16.82
CA ARG A 20 19.11 -16.22 -18.26
C ARG A 20 17.92 -15.36 -18.66
N VAL A 21 16.93 -15.24 -17.78
CA VAL A 21 15.64 -14.61 -18.12
C VAL A 21 15.51 -13.30 -17.36
N PHE A 22 15.66 -13.32 -16.03
CA PHE A 22 15.35 -12.15 -15.22
C PHE A 22 16.52 -11.16 -15.14
N GLY A 23 17.76 -11.64 -15.03
CA GLY A 23 18.97 -10.81 -14.94
C GLY A 23 19.10 -9.83 -16.10
N PRO A 24 19.09 -10.29 -17.37
CA PRO A 24 19.20 -9.38 -18.52
C PRO A 24 18.10 -8.32 -18.59
N VAL A 25 16.89 -8.65 -18.13
CA VAL A 25 15.74 -7.73 -18.12
C VAL A 25 15.90 -6.68 -17.01
N GLU A 26 16.37 -7.10 -15.84
CA GLU A 26 16.68 -6.20 -14.73
C GLU A 26 17.83 -5.28 -15.07
N ASP A 27 18.90 -5.79 -15.69
CA ASP A 27 20.05 -5.00 -16.14
C ASP A 27 19.63 -3.95 -17.18
N ALA A 28 18.85 -4.33 -18.20
CA ALA A 28 18.32 -3.37 -19.17
C ALA A 28 17.42 -2.30 -18.51
N ARG A 29 16.70 -2.65 -17.44
CA ARG A 29 15.87 -1.71 -16.69
C ARG A 29 16.73 -0.74 -15.88
N THR A 30 17.78 -1.23 -15.21
CA THR A 30 18.67 -0.37 -14.42
C THR A 30 19.45 0.59 -15.33
N GLU A 31 19.93 0.14 -16.49
CA GLU A 31 20.57 1.00 -17.50
C GLU A 31 19.63 2.12 -17.97
N ARG A 32 18.36 1.80 -18.28
CA ARG A 32 17.36 2.81 -18.68
C ARG A 32 17.09 3.83 -17.58
N LEU A 33 16.97 3.38 -16.34
CA LEU A 33 16.75 4.28 -15.21
C LEU A 33 17.99 5.15 -14.97
N HIS A 34 19.18 4.59 -15.05
CA HIS A 34 20.43 5.32 -14.91
C HIS A 34 20.57 6.42 -15.98
N ALA A 35 20.24 6.12 -17.24
CA ALA A 35 20.22 7.11 -18.31
C ALA A 35 19.25 8.28 -18.02
N LYS A 36 18.04 7.99 -17.56
CA LYS A 36 17.06 9.01 -17.16
C LYS A 36 17.54 9.86 -15.98
N LEU A 37 18.20 9.24 -15.00
CA LEU A 37 18.74 9.96 -13.85
C LEU A 37 19.86 10.91 -14.28
N LEU A 38 20.75 10.48 -15.18
CA LEU A 38 21.78 11.36 -15.73
C LEU A 38 21.18 12.52 -16.52
N GLU A 39 20.14 12.26 -17.31
CA GLU A 39 19.41 13.31 -18.03
C GLU A 39 18.81 14.34 -17.05
N VAL A 40 18.16 13.90 -15.97
CA VAL A 40 17.62 14.78 -14.93
C VAL A 40 18.71 15.59 -14.22
N VAL A 41 19.89 14.99 -13.96
CA VAL A 41 21.01 15.69 -13.34
C VAL A 41 21.62 16.75 -14.28
N GLN A 42 21.63 16.48 -15.60
CA GLN A 42 22.14 17.40 -16.61
C GLN A 42 21.17 18.53 -16.96
N GLN A 43 19.87 18.35 -16.70
CA GLN A 43 18.92 19.45 -16.79
C GLN A 43 19.38 20.56 -15.85
N GLN A 44 19.54 21.76 -16.41
CA GLN A 44 19.92 22.94 -15.66
C GLN A 44 18.96 23.08 -14.48
N LYS A 45 19.53 23.24 -13.28
CA LYS A 45 18.77 23.42 -12.03
C LYS A 45 17.66 24.44 -12.33
N PRO A 46 16.37 24.04 -12.30
CA PRO A 46 15.29 24.97 -12.61
C PRO A 46 15.50 26.21 -11.75
N GLU A 47 15.39 27.40 -12.36
CA GLU A 47 15.51 28.68 -11.66
C GLU A 47 14.73 28.55 -10.35
N GLN A 48 15.45 28.69 -9.24
CA GLN A 48 14.84 28.56 -7.93
C GLN A 48 13.65 29.53 -7.89
N PRO A 49 12.42 29.07 -7.65
CA PRO A 49 11.37 30.01 -7.29
C PRO A 49 11.92 30.83 -6.12
N ALA A 50 11.88 32.15 -6.29
CA ALA A 50 12.54 33.11 -5.42
C ALA A 50 12.43 32.72 -3.93
N LYS A 51 13.59 32.51 -3.31
CA LYS A 51 13.87 32.57 -1.86
C LYS A 51 12.70 32.19 -0.94
N LYS A 52 12.69 30.96 -0.45
CA LYS A 52 12.38 30.72 0.96
C LYS A 52 13.65 30.21 1.61
N GLU A 53 14.35 31.13 2.27
CA GLU A 53 15.39 30.83 3.25
C GLU A 53 14.76 29.89 4.30
N MET A 54 15.15 28.62 4.30
CA MET A 54 15.02 27.81 5.51
C MET A 54 16.30 28.01 6.29
N ASP A 55 16.23 28.96 7.22
CA ASP A 55 17.19 29.13 8.29
C ASP A 55 17.06 27.92 9.22
N ILE A 56 18.06 27.04 9.22
CA ILE A 56 18.23 26.02 10.25
C ILE A 56 19.16 26.67 11.26
N ASP A 57 18.57 27.37 12.23
CA ASP A 57 19.26 27.71 13.46
C ASP A 57 18.48 27.20 14.68
N SER A 58 19.26 26.69 15.62
CA SER A 58 18.86 25.80 16.71
C SER A 58 18.20 26.57 17.86
N ALA A 59 17.20 25.99 18.52
CA ALA A 59 17.11 25.90 19.99
C ALA A 59 15.77 25.31 20.47
N ASP A 60 15.90 24.59 21.57
CA ASP A 60 14.93 23.87 22.41
C ASP A 60 13.64 24.60 22.87
N GLU A 61 12.77 23.73 23.41
CA GLU A 61 11.74 23.97 24.44
C GLU A 61 10.29 24.27 24.00
N ASP A 62 9.53 23.18 24.02
CA ASP A 62 8.39 22.95 24.91
C ASP A 62 7.00 23.52 24.59
N SER A 63 6.04 22.57 24.60
CA SER A 63 4.66 22.71 25.07
C SER A 63 3.60 23.56 24.33
N LYS A 64 2.62 22.80 23.82
CA LYS A 64 1.15 23.04 23.77
C LYS A 64 0.52 23.76 22.56
N ASP A 65 -0.30 22.96 21.89
CA ASP A 65 -1.64 23.23 21.33
C ASP A 65 -1.79 24.32 20.26
N ALA A 66 -2.07 23.88 19.03
CA ALA A 66 -3.20 24.34 18.22
C ALA A 66 -3.08 23.75 16.81
N GLY A 67 -4.17 23.17 16.30
CA GLY A 67 -4.28 22.83 14.89
C GLY A 67 -4.10 24.06 14.01
N LYS A 68 -3.23 23.95 13.01
CA LYS A 68 -3.33 24.59 11.69
C LYS A 68 -2.57 23.77 10.65
N GLU A 69 -3.34 23.21 9.73
CA GLU A 69 -3.14 23.36 8.28
C GLU A 69 -1.73 23.01 7.76
N ASP A 70 -1.54 21.70 7.58
CA ASP A 70 -1.18 21.12 6.28
C ASP A 70 0.06 21.68 5.56
N ASP A 71 1.23 21.19 5.98
CA ASP A 71 2.38 20.96 5.09
C ASP A 71 2.14 19.70 4.23
N PHE A 72 0.97 19.65 3.58
CA PHE A 72 0.59 18.55 2.69
C PHE A 72 0.91 18.94 1.24
N PRO A 73 1.63 18.08 0.48
CA PRO A 73 1.94 18.36 -0.90
C PRO A 73 0.66 18.60 -1.70
N LYS A 74 0.65 19.63 -2.55
CA LYS A 74 -0.53 20.03 -3.33
C LYS A 74 -1.07 18.84 -4.13
N GLY A 75 -2.20 18.27 -3.67
CA GLY A 75 -2.80 17.05 -4.23
C GLY A 75 -3.04 15.90 -3.23
N SER A 76 -2.53 15.99 -2.01
CA SER A 76 -2.89 15.05 -0.93
C SER A 76 -4.13 15.50 -0.18
N TYR A 77 -4.90 14.52 0.30
CA TYR A 77 -6.10 14.72 1.11
C TYR A 77 -6.17 13.60 2.17
N PHE A 78 -6.79 13.89 3.30
CA PHE A 78 -7.00 12.89 4.34
C PHE A 78 -8.16 11.97 3.96
N HIS A 79 -7.89 10.67 3.97
CA HIS A 79 -8.93 9.64 3.97
C HIS A 79 -9.26 9.29 5.40
N THR A 80 -10.54 9.34 5.75
CA THR A 80 -11.04 8.86 7.03
C THR A 80 -12.03 7.73 6.78
N ALA A 81 -11.92 6.68 7.58
CA ALA A 81 -12.89 5.59 7.64
C ALA A 81 -13.33 5.43 9.09
N LYS A 82 -14.57 5.01 9.31
CA LYS A 82 -15.03 4.69 10.67
C LYS A 82 -14.38 3.40 11.13
N ILE A 83 -14.13 3.29 12.43
CA ILE A 83 -13.62 2.06 13.03
C ILE A 83 -14.79 1.04 13.06
N PRO A 84 -14.62 -0.17 12.50
CA PRO A 84 -15.61 -1.24 12.57
C PRO A 84 -15.93 -1.63 14.01
N ARG A 85 -17.17 -2.09 14.25
CA ARG A 85 -17.58 -2.62 15.56
C ARG A 85 -16.70 -3.74 16.09
N SER A 86 -16.16 -4.59 15.20
CA SER A 86 -15.21 -5.64 15.59
C SER A 86 -13.96 -5.10 16.31
N PHE A 87 -13.71 -3.79 16.25
CA PHE A 87 -12.60 -3.10 16.91
C PHE A 87 -13.05 -2.07 17.95
N SER A 88 -14.36 -1.91 18.21
CA SER A 88 -14.90 -0.94 19.17
C SER A 88 -15.78 -1.64 20.20
N ASP A 89 -15.51 -1.42 21.49
CA ASP A 89 -16.29 -1.99 22.61
C ASP A 89 -17.64 -1.25 22.84
N ASP A 90 -17.96 -0.24 22.03
CA ASP A 90 -19.12 0.62 22.21
C ASP A 90 -20.38 0.05 21.54
N GLU A 91 -21.29 -0.48 22.36
CA GLU A 91 -22.63 -0.95 21.96
C GLU A 91 -23.57 0.24 21.65
N ASP A 92 -23.41 0.87 20.48
CA ASP A 92 -24.23 2.04 20.08
C ASP A 92 -25.61 1.59 19.52
N PRO A 93 -26.75 1.95 20.16
CA PRO A 93 -28.09 1.40 19.86
C PRO A 93 -28.76 1.90 18.58
N ARG A 94 -28.09 2.73 17.75
CA ARG A 94 -28.63 3.29 16.49
C ARG A 94 -28.19 2.54 15.23
N HIS A 95 -27.90 1.26 15.37
CA HIS A 95 -27.28 0.42 14.35
C HIS A 95 -28.19 0.11 13.16
N ILE A 96 -27.68 0.31 11.94
CA ILE A 96 -28.29 -0.17 10.69
C ILE A 96 -27.29 -1.15 10.04
N PRO A 97 -27.58 -2.46 9.95
CA PRO A 97 -26.64 -3.47 9.44
C PRO A 97 -26.08 -3.17 8.04
N GLN A 98 -26.90 -2.56 7.18
CA GLN A 98 -26.50 -2.20 5.81
C GLN A 98 -25.43 -1.09 5.74
N GLN A 99 -25.27 -0.29 6.80
CA GLN A 99 -24.30 0.80 6.82
C GLN A 99 -22.91 0.33 7.25
N GLU A 100 -22.82 -0.78 7.99
CA GLU A 100 -21.55 -1.34 8.44
C GLU A 100 -20.77 -2.02 7.34
N SER A 101 -21.45 -2.72 6.43
CA SER A 101 -20.78 -3.33 5.26
C SER A 101 -20.08 -2.27 4.40
N SER A 102 -20.71 -1.10 4.18
CA SER A 102 -20.08 -0.04 3.41
C SER A 102 -18.91 0.64 4.14
N ASP A 103 -19.00 0.75 5.47
CA ASP A 103 -17.95 1.40 6.26
C ASP A 103 -16.72 0.48 6.41
N THR A 104 -16.92 -0.84 6.53
CA THR A 104 -15.84 -1.84 6.58
C THR A 104 -15.14 -2.01 5.23
N GLU A 105 -15.89 -2.05 4.12
CA GLU A 105 -15.33 -2.15 2.76
C GLU A 105 -14.33 -1.03 2.47
N ASN A 106 -14.70 0.22 2.80
CA ASN A 106 -13.82 1.38 2.61
C ASN A 106 -12.53 1.27 3.44
N LEU A 107 -12.63 0.81 4.69
CA LEU A 107 -11.44 0.59 5.53
C LEU A 107 -10.52 -0.48 4.93
N PHE A 108 -11.08 -1.61 4.51
CA PHE A 108 -10.31 -2.70 3.91
C PHE A 108 -9.62 -2.26 2.62
N MET A 109 -10.31 -1.45 1.80
CA MET A 109 -9.74 -0.84 0.61
C MET A 109 -8.55 0.08 0.95
N TYR A 110 -8.68 0.95 1.96
CA TYR A 110 -7.59 1.84 2.39
C TYR A 110 -6.40 1.09 2.99
N MET A 111 -6.65 -0.03 3.68
CA MET A 111 -5.62 -0.89 4.27
C MET A 111 -4.95 -1.83 3.25
N GLY A 112 -5.38 -1.80 1.98
CA GLY A 112 -4.84 -2.68 0.94
C GLY A 112 -5.16 -4.16 1.17
N LEU A 113 -6.21 -4.45 1.92
CA LEU A 113 -6.68 -5.81 2.16
C LEU A 113 -7.46 -6.31 0.93
N CYS A 114 -7.40 -7.61 0.66
CA CYS A 114 -8.02 -8.21 -0.53
C CYS A 114 -9.52 -7.89 -0.57
N SER A 115 -10.04 -7.57 -1.76
CA SER A 115 -11.49 -7.40 -1.99
C SER A 115 -12.32 -8.64 -1.64
N ASP A 116 -11.65 -9.78 -1.44
CA ASP A 116 -12.26 -11.03 -1.00
C ASP A 116 -12.61 -11.01 0.50
N ILE A 117 -12.16 -10.02 1.30
CA ILE A 117 -12.51 -9.93 2.72
C ILE A 117 -13.91 -9.33 2.87
N VAL A 118 -14.82 -10.10 3.49
CA VAL A 118 -16.20 -9.69 3.74
C VAL A 118 -16.32 -8.99 5.10
N GLY A 119 -15.59 -9.46 6.11
CA GLY A 119 -15.68 -8.93 7.47
C GLY A 119 -15.41 -10.02 8.52
N PHE A 120 -15.98 -9.86 9.70
CA PHE A 120 -15.93 -10.86 10.78
C PHE A 120 -17.33 -11.44 11.03
N ASN A 121 -17.40 -12.75 11.26
CA ASN A 121 -18.63 -13.44 11.64
C ASN A 121 -19.00 -13.15 13.11
N ASP A 122 -20.22 -13.54 13.51
CA ASP A 122 -20.70 -13.45 14.89
C ASP A 122 -19.79 -14.19 15.90
N ASP A 123 -19.09 -15.22 15.43
CA ASP A 123 -18.11 -15.99 16.20
C ASP A 123 -16.73 -15.30 16.30
N GLY A 124 -16.54 -14.16 15.62
CA GLY A 124 -15.30 -13.39 15.59
C GLY A 124 -14.26 -13.85 14.55
N ASP A 125 -14.60 -14.82 13.71
CA ASP A 125 -13.73 -15.32 12.64
C ASP A 125 -13.74 -14.39 11.41
N LEU A 126 -12.58 -14.21 10.77
CA LEU A 126 -12.44 -13.42 9.54
C LEU A 126 -13.02 -14.18 8.33
N GLU A 127 -14.02 -13.59 7.68
CA GLU A 127 -14.73 -14.16 6.54
C GLU A 127 -14.17 -13.67 5.19
N PHE A 128 -14.05 -14.62 4.26
CA PHE A 128 -13.61 -14.35 2.89
C PHE A 128 -14.64 -14.87 1.88
N ALA A 129 -15.05 -14.02 0.94
CA ALA A 129 -15.79 -14.41 -0.25
C ALA A 129 -14.81 -14.81 -1.35
N PHE A 130 -14.56 -16.11 -1.48
CA PHE A 130 -13.88 -16.63 -2.65
C PHE A 130 -14.92 -16.82 -3.76
N ASP A 131 -14.86 -16.02 -4.82
CA ASP A 131 -15.71 -16.24 -6.00
C ASP A 131 -15.17 -17.47 -6.75
N PRO A 132 -15.83 -18.64 -6.69
CA PRO A 132 -15.38 -19.77 -7.48
C PRO A 132 -15.63 -19.41 -8.94
N LEU A 133 -14.54 -19.13 -9.68
CA LEU A 133 -14.55 -18.91 -11.13
C LEU A 133 -15.62 -19.79 -11.79
N PRO A 134 -16.48 -19.25 -12.66
CA PRO A 134 -17.57 -20.02 -13.24
C PRO A 134 -16.97 -21.28 -13.86
N LEU A 135 -17.38 -22.43 -13.34
CA LEU A 135 -17.04 -23.72 -13.92
C LEU A 135 -17.48 -23.64 -15.39
N LEU A 136 -16.49 -23.57 -16.28
CA LEU A 136 -16.65 -23.71 -17.72
C LEU A 136 -17.14 -25.14 -17.99
N ASN A 137 -18.40 -25.40 -17.64
CA ASN A 137 -19.14 -26.57 -18.06
C ASN A 137 -19.60 -26.29 -19.48
N GLY A 138 -18.77 -26.68 -20.46
CA GLY A 138 -19.18 -26.69 -21.86
C GLY A 138 -18.03 -26.66 -22.85
N CYS A 139 -17.44 -27.82 -23.14
CA CYS A 139 -17.22 -28.41 -24.48
C CYS A 139 -16.32 -29.64 -24.37
#